data_AF-A0A2H9PP79-F1
#
_entry.id   AF-A0A2H9PP79-F1
#
_cell.length_a   1.000
_cell.length_b   1.000
_cell.length_c   1.000
_cell.angle_alpha   90.00
_cell.angle_beta   90.00
_cell.angle_gamma   90.00
#
_symmetry.space_group_name_H-M   'P 1'
#
loop_
_entity.id
_entity.type
_entity.pdbx_description
1 polymer ?
#
loop_
_entity_poly.entity_id
_entity_poly.type
_entity_poly.pdbx_seq_one_letter_code
_entity_poly.pdbx_strand_id
1 'polypeptide(L)' 'MVKMETHEKEEYVTILDFLPNGYPFDTRPSHQKTAIAQAIGKKRFVLLELVPKKDVF' A
#
# COMPACT_ATOMS: atom_id res chain seq x y z
N MET A 1 19.40 -21.76 -14.88
CA MET A 1 19.40 -20.50 -14.12
C MET A 1 18.30 -19.61 -14.69
N VAL A 2 17.17 -19.49 -13.98
CA VAL A 2 16.02 -18.67 -14.45
C VAL A 2 16.35 -17.21 -14.15
N LYS A 3 16.34 -16.36 -15.18
CA LYS A 3 16.44 -14.90 -15.02
C LYS A 3 15.17 -14.44 -14.32
N MET A 4 15.27 -13.98 -13.06
CA MET A 4 14.20 -13.22 -12.44
C MET A 4 14.07 -11.93 -13.24
N GLU A 5 12.96 -11.76 -13.98
CA GLU A 5 12.66 -10.45 -14.54
C GLU A 5 12.47 -9.48 -13.38
N THR A 6 13.40 -8.54 -13.25
CA THR A 6 13.23 -7.41 -12.34
C THR A 6 12.14 -6.53 -12.92
N HIS A 7 10.89 -6.76 -12.51
CA HIS A 7 9.86 -5.75 -12.72
C HIS A 7 10.37 -4.48 -12.05
N GLU A 8 10.60 -3.44 -12.85
CA GLU A 8 10.95 -2.12 -12.36
C GLU A 8 9.93 -1.72 -11.26
N LYS A 9 10.30 -0.96 -10.24
CA LYS A 9 9.34 -0.55 -9.20
C LYS A 9 8.63 0.75 -9.61
N GLU A 10 7.43 0.98 -9.08
CA GLU A 10 6.82 2.31 -9.18
C GLU A 10 7.56 3.25 -8.20
N GLU A 11 8.17 4.31 -8.72
CA GLU A 11 8.86 5.33 -7.90
C GLU A 11 7.86 6.31 -7.28
N TYR A 12 6.78 6.62 -8.01
CA TYR A 12 5.75 7.57 -7.58
C TYR A 12 4.36 6.98 -7.80
N VAL A 13 3.47 7.27 -6.85
CA VAL A 13 2.10 6.81 -6.85
C VAL A 13 1.15 7.96 -6.52
N THR A 14 -0.12 7.80 -6.85
CA THR A 14 -1.22 8.65 -6.38
C THR A 14 -2.06 7.83 -5.40
N ILE A 15 -2.35 8.39 -4.21
CA ILE A 15 -3.24 7.74 -3.23
C ILE A 15 -4.68 7.83 -3.73
N LEU A 16 -5.39 6.69 -3.67
CA LEU A 16 -6.79 6.56 -4.03
C LEU A 16 -7.69 6.61 -2.80
N ASP A 17 -7.33 5.87 -1.75
CA ASP A 17 -8.05 5.85 -0.48
C ASP A 17 -7.09 5.61 0.68
N PHE A 18 -7.45 6.11 1.86
CA PHE A 18 -6.68 5.97 3.09
C PHE A 18 -7.55 5.44 4.22
N LEU A 19 -7.19 4.27 4.74
CA LEU A 19 -7.89 3.61 5.83
C LEU A 19 -7.02 3.65 7.10
N PRO A 20 -7.26 4.61 8.02
CA PRO A 20 -6.40 4.82 9.18
C PRO A 20 -6.40 3.63 10.16
N ASN A 21 -7.49 2.86 10.19
CA ASN A 21 -7.64 1.67 11.03
C ASN A 21 -7.60 0.36 10.22
N GLY A 22 -7.08 0.38 8.99
CA GLY A 22 -7.14 -0.78 8.12
C GLY A 22 -8.55 -1.10 7.63
N TYR A 23 -8.75 -2.32 7.12
CA TYR A 23 -10.04 -2.74 6.61
C TYR A 23 -11.10 -2.86 7.72
N PRO A 24 -12.36 -2.47 7.47
CA PRO A 24 -13.43 -2.51 8.46
C PRO A 24 -13.77 -3.94 8.90
N PHE A 25 -13.55 -4.91 8.01
CA PHE A 25 -13.79 -6.34 8.26
C PHE A 25 -12.58 -7.05 8.87
N ASP A 26 -11.49 -6.32 9.17
CA ASP A 26 -10.35 -6.89 9.88
C ASP A 26 -10.78 -7.27 11.31
N THR A 27 -10.72 -8.57 11.60
CA THR A 27 -11.14 -9.17 12.87
C THR A 27 -10.10 -9.01 13.98
N ARG A 28 -8.89 -8.53 13.65
CA ARG A 28 -7.83 -8.30 14.63
C ARG A 28 -8.24 -7.18 15.61
N PRO A 29 -7.81 -7.26 16.87
CA PRO A 29 -8.02 -6.18 17.84
C PRO A 29 -7.50 -4.83 17.34
N SER A 30 -8.14 -3.72 17.72
CA SER A 30 -7.82 -2.37 17.21
C SER A 30 -6.35 -1.97 17.34
N HIS A 31 -5.66 -2.41 18.39
CA HIS A 31 -4.24 -2.11 18.62
C HIS A 31 -3.28 -2.87 17.68
N GLN A 32 -3.76 -3.87 16.94
CA GLN A 32 -2.99 -4.64 15.95
C GLN A 32 -3.33 -4.22 14.51
N LYS A 33 -4.33 -3.35 14.34
CA LYS A 33 -4.70 -2.84 13.03
C LYS A 33 -3.65 -1.84 12.58
N THR A 34 -3.28 -1.93 11.31
CA THR A 34 -2.30 -1.05 10.69
C THR A 34 -3.05 -0.16 9.69
N ALA A 35 -2.70 1.13 9.67
CA ALA A 35 -3.17 2.02 8.61
C ALA A 35 -2.70 1.50 7.25
N ILE A 36 -3.56 1.62 6.24
CA ILE A 36 -3.22 1.27 4.86
C ILE A 36 -3.64 2.40 3.92
N ALA A 37 -2.85 2.59 2.87
CA ALA A 37 -3.16 3.50 1.78
C ALA A 37 -3.22 2.69 0.47
N GLN A 38 -4.35 2.78 -0.21
CA GLN A 38 -4.52 2.21 -1.54
C GLN A 38 -4.03 3.23 -2.56
N ALA A 39 -3.23 2.81 -3.53
CA ALA A 39 -2.57 3.71 -4.46
C ALA A 39 -2.49 3.13 -5.87
N ILE A 40 -2.29 4.01 -6.84
CA ILE A 40 -2.00 3.66 -8.23
C ILE A 40 -0.67 4.25 -8.68
N GLY A 41 0.16 3.43 -9.32
CA GLY A 41 1.44 3.82 -9.90
C GLY A 41 1.27 4.85 -11.01
N LYS A 42 2.19 5.83 -11.09
CA LYS A 42 2.16 6.83 -12.16
C LYS A 42 2.75 6.34 -13.47
N LYS A 43 3.65 5.34 -13.44
CA LYS A 43 4.36 4.89 -14.64
C LYS A 43 3.61 3.79 -15.38
N ARG A 44 3.19 2.73 -14.67
CA ARG A 44 2.52 1.57 -15.27
C ARG A 44 1.15 1.30 -14.67
N PHE A 45 0.59 2.26 -13.93
CA PHE A 45 -0.75 2.15 -13.34
C PHE A 45 -0.94 0.90 -12.49
N VAL A 46 0.13 0.44 -11.84
CA VAL A 46 0.09 -0.71 -10.93
C VAL A 46 -0.71 -0.33 -9.70
N LEU A 47 -1.70 -1.16 -9.34
CA LEU A 47 -2.43 -1.03 -8.08
C LEU A 47 -1.56 -1.53 -6.92
N LEU A 48 -1.50 -0.74 -5.85
CA LEU A 48 -0.62 -0.96 -4.71
C LEU A 48 -1.38 -0.75 -3.40
N GLU A 49 -1.07 -1.58 -2.41
CA GLU A 49 -1.43 -1.35 -1.01
C GLU A 49 -0.16 -1.02 -0.24
N LEU A 50 -0.16 0.11 0.46
CA LEU A 50 1.01 0.67 1.14
C LEU A 50 0.71 0.84 2.63
N VAL A 51 1.72 0.60 3.47
CA VAL A 51 1.67 0.97 4.88
C VAL A 51 2.36 2.34 5.03
N PRO A 52 1.65 3.39 5.46
CA PRO A 52 2.26 4.71 5.68
C PRO A 52 3.29 4.62 6.82
N LYS A 53 4.28 5.52 6.79
CA LYS A 53 5.15 5.72 7.94
C LYS A 53 4.33 6.27 9.10
N LYS A 54 4.71 5.89 10.32
CA LYS A 54 4.15 6.47 11.54
C LYS A 54 4.31 7.99 11.51
N ASP A 55 3.30 8.70 12.02
CA ASP A 55 3.28 10.15 12.21
C ASP A 55 3.28 11.01 10.93
N VAL A 56 2.99 10.43 9.76
CA VAL A 56 2.85 11.19 8.49
C VAL A 56 1.40 11.56 8.19
N PHE A 57 0.44 10.92 8.87
CA PHE A 57 -1.01 11.13 8.72
C PHE A 57 -1.71 10.97 10.06
#